data_AF-A0A8C8DBX0-F1
#
_entry.id   AF-A0A8C8DBX0-F1
#
_cell.length_a   1.000
_cell.length_b   1.000
_cell.length_c   1.000
_cell.angle_alpha   90.00
_cell.angle_beta   90.00
_cell.angle_gamma   90.00
#
_symmetry.space_group_name_H-M   'P 1'
#
loop_
_entity.id
_entity.type
_entity.pdbx_description
1 polymer ?
#
loop_
_entity_poly.entity_id
_entity_poly.type
_entity_poly.pdbx_seq_one_letter_code
_entity_poly.pdbx_strand_id
1 'polypeptide(L)'
;MKSPVHRCRDVDHGRGQTGTVAVSECLQAEQRIPVSKDVITSSSTSGLWFIRDTCGIVCGVITWLLVFYAEFVVVFVMLLPSKNLIYSVVNGTVFNSLAFLALASHLRAMCTDPGAVPKGNATKEYIESLQLKPGQVVYKCPKCCSIKPDRAHHCSVCRRCIRKMDHHCPWVNNCVGENNQKYFVLFTMYIALVSLHALVMVVFHFLYCFEDDWTKCSSFSPPATVILLILLCFEGLLFLIFTSVMFGTQVHSICTDETVSDPFRDLFHSFPSLLFSASFFLLLRRLFNTNPPPFPYVNMYPPPPHTHTHTPCSLHKSRQLRANKGESMP
;
A
#
# COMPACT_ATOMS: atom_id res chain seq x y z
N MET A 1 19.43 -42.04 -15.38
CA MET A 1 18.74 -41.41 -14.24
C MET A 1 18.26 -40.04 -14.67
N LYS A 2 16.96 -39.76 -14.63
CA LYS A 2 16.39 -38.47 -15.08
C LYS A 2 16.62 -37.41 -13.99
N SER A 3 17.19 -36.27 -14.38
CA SER A 3 17.38 -35.09 -13.53
C SER A 3 16.02 -34.57 -13.01
N PRO A 4 15.89 -34.09 -11.77
CA PRO A 4 14.62 -33.61 -11.23
C PRO A 4 14.25 -32.28 -11.90
N VAL A 5 13.36 -32.37 -12.89
CA VAL A 5 12.81 -31.21 -13.61
C VAL A 5 12.00 -30.34 -12.63
N HIS A 6 12.43 -29.09 -12.45
CA HIS A 6 11.68 -28.08 -11.70
C HIS A 6 10.27 -27.89 -12.31
N ARG A 7 9.24 -27.96 -11.47
CA ARG A 7 7.83 -27.89 -11.91
C ARG A 7 7.31 -26.46 -11.73
N CYS A 8 7.28 -25.68 -12.81
CA CYS A 8 6.53 -24.42 -12.87
C CYS A 8 5.03 -24.73 -13.01
N ARG A 9 4.17 -23.98 -12.32
CA ARG A 9 2.71 -24.16 -12.41
C ARG A 9 2.05 -22.83 -12.69
N ASP A 10 1.27 -22.78 -13.76
CA ASP A 10 0.40 -21.65 -14.08
C ASP A 10 -0.88 -21.79 -13.26
N VAL A 11 -1.29 -20.71 -12.57
CA VAL A 11 -2.55 -20.69 -11.82
C VAL A 11 -3.58 -19.99 -12.69
N ASP A 12 -4.36 -20.78 -13.41
CA ASP A 12 -5.52 -20.30 -14.18
C ASP A 12 -6.80 -20.70 -13.44
N HIS A 13 -7.57 -19.72 -12.96
CA HIS A 13 -8.90 -19.96 -12.40
C HIS A 13 -9.93 -19.78 -13.53
N GLY A 14 -10.17 -20.87 -14.27
CA GLY A 14 -11.39 -21.18 -15.01
C GLY A 14 -11.72 -20.30 -16.23
N ARG A 15 -11.45 -20.81 -17.45
CA ARG A 15 -12.44 -21.33 -18.43
C ARG A 15 -11.71 -21.68 -19.75
N GLY A 16 -11.68 -22.97 -20.09
CA GLY A 16 -11.58 -23.50 -21.46
C GLY A 16 -10.38 -23.10 -22.35
N GLN A 17 -9.50 -24.07 -22.60
CA GLN A 17 -8.75 -24.26 -23.87
C GLN A 17 -8.14 -23.01 -24.53
N THR A 18 -7.27 -22.27 -23.83
CA THR A 18 -6.34 -21.29 -24.45
C THR A 18 -4.93 -21.29 -23.84
N GLY A 19 -4.66 -22.17 -22.87
CA GLY A 19 -3.45 -22.11 -22.02
C GLY A 19 -2.13 -22.58 -22.64
N THR A 20 -2.14 -23.36 -23.72
CA THR A 20 -0.90 -23.84 -24.37
C THR A 20 -0.26 -22.81 -25.30
N VAL A 21 -1.02 -21.83 -25.79
CA VAL A 21 -0.51 -20.79 -26.71
C VAL A 21 0.23 -19.68 -25.94
N ALA A 22 -0.28 -19.27 -24.77
CA ALA A 22 0.31 -18.19 -23.97
C ALA A 22 1.65 -18.57 -23.31
N VAL A 23 1.84 -19.84 -22.96
CA VAL A 23 3.12 -20.35 -22.40
C VAL A 23 4.22 -20.34 -23.46
N SER A 24 3.86 -20.52 -24.74
CA SER A 24 4.79 -20.42 -25.85
C SER A 24 5.28 -18.99 -26.07
N GLU A 25 4.43 -17.97 -25.87
CA GLU A 25 4.80 -16.57 -26.11
C GLU A 25 5.85 -16.00 -25.15
N CYS A 26 5.78 -16.22 -23.83
CA CYS A 26 6.85 -15.74 -22.92
C CYS A 26 8.18 -16.49 -23.15
N LEU A 27 8.17 -17.71 -23.71
CA LEU A 27 9.38 -18.49 -24.03
C LEU A 27 9.91 -18.25 -25.45
N GLN A 28 9.06 -17.82 -26.40
CA GLN A 28 9.42 -17.52 -27.80
C GLN A 28 9.83 -16.06 -28.02
N ALA A 29 9.54 -15.14 -27.09
CA ALA A 29 10.00 -13.76 -27.16
C ALA A 29 11.54 -13.60 -27.13
N GLU A 30 12.27 -14.69 -26.85
CA GLU A 30 13.74 -14.79 -26.83
C GLU A 30 14.41 -14.44 -28.17
N GLN A 31 13.69 -14.38 -29.31
CA GLN A 31 14.35 -14.36 -30.63
C GLN A 31 14.07 -13.18 -31.56
N ARG A 32 13.36 -12.11 -31.16
CA ARG A 32 13.17 -10.99 -32.12
C ARG A 32 12.86 -9.58 -31.64
N ILE A 33 13.28 -9.15 -30.45
CA ILE A 33 13.02 -7.75 -30.03
C ILE A 33 14.34 -7.05 -29.68
N PRO A 34 14.77 -6.01 -30.44
CA PRO A 34 15.85 -5.16 -29.99
C PRO A 34 15.42 -4.49 -28.69
N VAL A 35 16.24 -4.65 -27.65
CA VAL A 35 16.05 -4.04 -26.33
C VAL A 35 15.85 -2.54 -26.51
N SER A 36 14.61 -2.07 -26.45
CA SER A 36 14.34 -0.63 -26.33
C SER A 36 14.99 -0.19 -25.02
N LYS A 37 15.74 0.91 -25.10
CA LYS A 37 16.48 1.53 -24.00
C LYS A 37 15.58 2.01 -22.84
N ASP A 38 14.26 1.80 -22.93
CA ASP A 38 13.28 2.19 -21.91
C ASP A 38 13.10 1.15 -20.78
N VAL A 39 13.73 -0.02 -20.86
CA VAL A 39 13.51 -1.15 -19.92
C VAL A 39 14.56 -1.24 -18.79
N ILE A 40 15.68 -0.51 -18.88
CA ILE A 40 16.76 -0.55 -17.87
C ILE A 40 16.62 0.59 -16.83
N THR A 41 15.75 1.58 -17.05
CA THR A 41 15.54 2.70 -16.13
C THR A 41 14.36 2.51 -15.18
N SER A 42 14.29 1.39 -14.46
CA SER A 42 13.44 1.31 -13.26
C SER A 42 14.20 0.93 -11.98
N SER A 43 15.53 0.92 -12.00
CA SER A 43 16.34 1.01 -10.78
C SER A 43 16.64 2.48 -10.50
N SER A 44 16.06 3.00 -9.41
CA SER A 44 16.35 4.30 -8.79
C SER A 44 16.12 5.57 -9.63
N THR A 45 14.89 5.79 -10.09
CA THR A 45 14.41 7.17 -10.23
C THR A 45 13.30 7.39 -9.22
N SER A 46 13.48 8.40 -8.38
CA SER A 46 12.54 9.01 -7.44
C SER A 46 11.29 9.59 -8.15
N GLY A 47 10.63 8.77 -8.96
CA GLY A 47 9.39 9.10 -9.65
C GLY A 47 8.19 8.80 -8.74
N LEU A 48 7.21 9.69 -8.77
CA LEU A 48 5.91 9.51 -8.10
C LEU A 48 5.19 8.29 -8.70
N TRP A 49 4.74 7.35 -7.87
CA TRP A 49 3.90 6.25 -8.34
C TRP A 49 2.49 6.78 -8.57
N PHE A 50 1.94 6.64 -9.78
CA PHE A 50 0.58 7.09 -10.07
C PHE A 50 -0.07 6.25 -11.16
N ILE A 51 -1.28 5.76 -10.87
CA ILE A 51 -2.07 4.96 -11.81
C ILE A 51 -3.01 5.89 -12.59
N ARG A 52 -3.00 5.80 -13.92
CA ARG A 52 -3.93 6.54 -14.78
C ARG A 52 -5.26 5.79 -14.91
N ASP A 53 -6.00 5.69 -13.81
CA ASP A 53 -7.38 5.17 -13.78
C ASP A 53 -8.36 6.33 -13.56
N THR A 54 -9.25 6.56 -14.52
CA THR A 54 -10.22 7.67 -14.46
C THR A 54 -11.15 7.53 -13.26
N CYS A 55 -11.59 6.31 -12.95
CA CYS A 55 -12.46 6.04 -11.81
C CYS A 55 -11.75 6.43 -10.50
N GLY A 56 -10.52 5.92 -10.30
CA GLY A 56 -9.73 6.23 -9.13
C GLY A 56 -9.38 7.72 -8.97
N ILE A 57 -9.08 8.42 -10.07
CA ILE A 57 -8.82 9.87 -10.03
C ILE A 57 -10.06 10.63 -9.55
N VAL A 58 -11.24 10.30 -10.10
CA VAL A 58 -12.50 10.94 -9.70
C VAL A 58 -12.80 10.65 -8.22
N CYS A 59 -12.65 9.40 -7.77
CA CYS A 59 -12.82 9.06 -6.36
C CYS A 59 -11.84 9.83 -5.47
N GLY A 60 -10.57 9.94 -5.87
CA GLY A 60 -9.58 10.71 -5.13
C GLY A 60 -9.94 12.19 -5.01
N VAL A 61 -10.42 12.82 -6.09
CA VAL A 61 -10.88 14.23 -6.07
C VAL A 61 -12.08 14.39 -5.15
N ILE A 62 -13.06 13.48 -5.23
CA ILE A 62 -14.26 13.49 -4.37
C ILE A 62 -13.84 13.40 -2.89
N THR A 63 -12.90 12.53 -2.53
CA THR A 63 -12.37 12.42 -1.16
C THR A 63 -11.87 13.77 -0.64
N TRP A 64 -11.10 14.52 -1.42
CA TRP A 64 -10.58 15.83 -1.00
C TRP A 64 -11.71 16.87 -0.87
N LEU A 65 -12.66 16.89 -1.80
CA LEU A 65 -13.80 17.81 -1.74
C LEU A 65 -14.67 17.57 -0.50
N LEU A 66 -14.89 16.31 -0.12
CA LEU A 66 -15.64 15.95 1.08
C LEU A 66 -14.93 16.44 2.35
N VAL A 67 -13.62 16.19 2.48
CA VAL A 67 -12.85 16.67 3.63
C VAL A 67 -12.86 18.20 3.73
N PHE A 68 -12.72 18.91 2.59
CA PHE A 68 -12.81 20.38 2.59
C PHE A 68 -14.22 20.89 2.89
N TYR A 69 -15.26 20.18 2.44
CA TYR A 69 -16.63 20.50 2.83
C TYR A 69 -16.82 20.37 4.35
N ALA A 70 -16.35 19.27 4.94
CA ALA A 70 -16.43 19.07 6.38
C ALA A 70 -15.65 20.15 7.15
N GLU A 71 -14.44 20.51 6.68
CA GLU A 71 -13.66 21.63 7.23
C GLU A 71 -14.40 22.96 7.13
N PHE A 72 -15.01 23.25 5.98
CA PHE A 72 -15.81 24.45 5.78
C PHE A 72 -16.95 24.54 6.80
N VAL A 73 -17.74 23.48 6.95
CA VAL A 73 -18.87 23.48 7.88
C VAL A 73 -18.39 23.59 9.33
N VAL A 74 -17.38 22.81 9.73
CA VAL A 74 -16.87 22.85 11.10
C VAL A 74 -16.30 24.23 11.45
N VAL A 75 -15.42 24.78 10.61
CA VAL A 75 -14.76 26.04 10.91
C VAL A 75 -15.73 27.22 10.77
N PHE A 76 -16.38 27.36 9.62
CA PHE A 76 -17.14 28.58 9.31
C PHE A 76 -18.57 28.59 9.85
N VAL A 77 -19.21 27.43 9.97
CA VAL A 77 -20.60 27.35 10.43
C VAL A 77 -20.68 27.16 11.94
N MET A 78 -19.78 26.36 12.54
CA MET A 78 -19.84 26.02 13.97
C MET A 78 -18.84 26.79 14.83
N LEU A 79 -17.56 26.89 14.43
CA LEU A 79 -16.50 27.42 15.30
C LEU A 79 -16.31 28.94 15.25
N LEU A 80 -16.38 29.56 14.06
CA LEU A 80 -16.24 31.01 13.94
C LEU A 80 -17.37 31.79 14.66
N PRO A 81 -18.64 31.37 14.60
CA PRO A 81 -19.72 32.06 15.32
C PRO A 81 -19.73 31.80 16.83
N SER A 82 -18.98 30.80 17.31
CA SER A 82 -18.96 30.45 18.74
C SER A 82 -18.35 31.58 19.58
N LYS A 83 -19.06 31.95 20.66
CA LYS A 83 -18.63 33.00 21.59
C LYS A 83 -17.42 32.58 22.43
N ASN A 84 -17.18 31.28 22.59
CA ASN A 84 -16.08 30.75 23.41
C ASN A 84 -14.84 30.52 22.54
N LEU A 85 -13.91 31.48 22.58
CA LEU A 85 -12.67 31.43 21.81
C LEU A 85 -11.82 30.19 22.11
N ILE A 86 -11.73 29.77 23.38
CA ILE A 86 -10.92 28.61 23.78
C ILE A 86 -11.50 27.34 23.15
N TYR A 87 -12.82 27.18 23.21
CA TYR A 87 -13.52 26.09 22.54
C TYR A 87 -13.26 26.09 21.03
N SER A 88 -13.35 27.27 20.38
CA SER A 88 -13.12 27.36 18.93
C SER A 88 -11.69 27.05 18.54
N VAL A 89 -10.71 27.57 19.27
CA VAL A 89 -9.29 27.34 18.97
C VAL A 89 -8.91 25.88 19.20
N VAL A 90 -9.34 25.26 20.30
CA VAL A 90 -9.00 23.87 20.63
C VAL A 90 -9.62 22.91 19.61
N ASN A 91 -10.94 22.97 19.40
CA ASN A 91 -11.61 22.06 18.46
C ASN A 91 -11.18 22.35 17.02
N GLY A 92 -10.98 23.61 16.66
CA GLY A 92 -10.45 24.00 15.35
C GLY A 92 -9.07 23.39 15.11
N THR A 93 -8.16 23.52 16.07
CA THR A 93 -6.80 22.94 15.97
C THR A 93 -6.84 21.42 15.86
N VAL A 94 -7.66 20.75 16.69
CA VAL A 94 -7.82 19.28 16.65
C VAL A 94 -8.37 18.83 15.30
N PHE A 95 -9.48 19.42 14.84
CA PHE A 95 -10.12 19.05 13.58
C PHE A 95 -9.18 19.26 12.39
N ASN A 96 -8.56 20.43 12.27
CA ASN A 96 -7.64 20.76 11.17
C ASN A 96 -6.39 19.86 11.18
N SER A 97 -5.87 19.53 12.36
CA SER A 97 -4.72 18.61 12.48
C SER A 97 -5.09 17.21 12.00
N LEU A 98 -6.27 16.70 12.41
CA LEU A 98 -6.76 15.39 11.98
C LEU A 98 -7.05 15.36 10.46
N ALA A 99 -7.66 16.41 9.91
CA ALA A 99 -7.94 16.55 8.49
C ALA A 99 -6.64 16.60 7.66
N PHE A 100 -5.64 17.37 8.10
CA PHE A 100 -4.33 17.42 7.47
C PHE A 100 -3.66 16.04 7.47
N LEU A 101 -3.66 15.33 8.62
CA LEU A 101 -3.08 14.00 8.72
C LEU A 101 -3.82 12.97 7.85
N ALA A 102 -5.15 13.08 7.72
CA ALA A 102 -5.95 12.26 6.83
C ALA A 102 -5.56 12.49 5.36
N LEU A 103 -5.53 13.75 4.91
CA LEU A 103 -5.18 14.10 3.52
C LEU A 103 -3.72 13.77 3.19
N ALA A 104 -2.79 13.99 4.11
CA ALA A 104 -1.40 13.61 3.94
C ALA A 104 -1.24 12.08 3.82
N SER A 105 -1.92 11.31 4.69
CA SER A 105 -1.90 9.84 4.63
C SER A 105 -2.54 9.32 3.34
N HIS A 106 -3.64 9.95 2.92
CA HIS A 106 -4.32 9.66 1.66
C HIS A 106 -3.38 9.87 0.46
N LEU A 107 -2.75 11.04 0.37
CA LEU A 107 -1.80 11.36 -0.69
C LEU A 107 -0.63 10.37 -0.73
N ARG A 108 -0.09 9.99 0.44
CA ARG A 108 0.95 8.97 0.53
C ARG A 108 0.47 7.61 0.06
N ALA A 109 -0.76 7.20 0.39
CA ALA A 109 -1.34 5.93 -0.09
C ALA A 109 -1.52 5.93 -1.62
N MET A 110 -1.97 7.06 -2.19
CA MET A 110 -2.12 7.24 -3.65
C MET A 110 -0.77 7.18 -4.38
N CYS A 111 0.24 7.84 -3.83
CA CYS A 111 1.47 8.15 -4.54
C CYS A 111 2.68 7.25 -4.22
N THR A 112 2.50 6.27 -3.34
CA THR A 112 3.55 5.30 -2.98
C THR A 112 3.38 4.03 -3.81
N ASP A 113 4.48 3.51 -4.36
CA ASP A 113 4.49 2.18 -4.99
C ASP A 113 4.00 1.14 -3.97
N PRO A 114 2.90 0.40 -4.24
CA PRO A 114 2.33 -0.57 -3.30
C PRO A 114 3.19 -1.84 -3.13
N GLY A 115 4.30 -1.96 -3.86
CA GLY A 115 5.18 -3.12 -3.86
C GLY A 115 5.12 -3.87 -5.18
N ALA A 116 5.15 -3.14 -6.29
CA ALA A 116 5.06 -3.69 -7.63
C ALA A 116 6.26 -4.59 -7.96
N VAL A 117 5.97 -5.78 -8.49
CA VAL A 117 6.97 -6.73 -8.95
C VAL A 117 7.51 -6.27 -10.33
N PRO A 118 8.84 -6.32 -10.56
CA PRO A 118 9.42 -6.08 -11.87
C PRO A 118 8.85 -7.04 -12.94
N LYS A 119 8.59 -6.51 -14.14
CA LYS A 119 8.13 -7.32 -15.28
C LYS A 119 9.31 -8.02 -15.93
N GLY A 120 9.06 -9.13 -16.64
CA GLY A 120 10.07 -9.82 -17.44
C GLY A 120 11.18 -10.50 -16.64
N ASN A 121 11.08 -10.56 -15.31
CA ASN A 121 12.09 -11.23 -14.48
C ASN A 121 11.97 -12.76 -14.50
N ALA A 122 11.04 -13.35 -15.26
CA ALA A 122 10.89 -14.80 -15.37
C ALA A 122 11.82 -15.43 -16.43
N THR A 123 13.08 -14.99 -16.51
CA THR A 123 14.08 -15.61 -17.40
C THR A 123 14.56 -16.95 -16.84
N LYS A 124 15.06 -17.84 -17.71
CA LYS A 124 15.56 -19.16 -17.27
C LYS A 124 16.77 -19.00 -16.35
N GLU A 125 17.68 -18.09 -16.70
CA GLU A 125 18.89 -17.76 -15.96
C GLU A 125 18.55 -17.26 -14.55
N TYR A 126 17.52 -16.42 -14.44
CA TYR A 126 17.09 -15.90 -13.15
C TYR A 126 16.49 -17.02 -12.28
N ILE A 127 15.68 -17.90 -12.85
CA ILE A 127 15.11 -19.04 -12.11
C ILE A 127 16.20 -20.01 -11.65
N GLU A 128 17.20 -20.28 -12.49
CA GLU A 128 18.35 -21.12 -12.14
C GLU A 128 19.22 -20.47 -11.04
N SER A 129 19.33 -19.13 -11.04
CA SER A 129 20.07 -18.38 -10.01
C SER A 129 19.41 -18.42 -8.62
N LEU A 130 18.11 -18.73 -8.52
CA LEU A 130 17.37 -18.76 -7.25
C LEU A 130 17.72 -19.96 -6.34
N GLN A 131 18.62 -20.86 -6.76
CA GLN A 131 19.10 -22.02 -5.99
C GLN A 131 17.95 -22.80 -5.30
N LEU A 132 16.87 -23.02 -6.04
CA LEU A 132 15.64 -23.60 -5.51
C LEU A 132 15.88 -25.05 -5.02
N LYS A 133 15.32 -25.38 -3.85
CA LYS A 133 15.39 -26.75 -3.34
C LYS A 133 14.63 -27.70 -4.28
N PRO A 134 15.10 -28.95 -4.46
CA PRO A 134 14.37 -29.94 -5.26
C PRO A 134 12.91 -30.08 -4.78
N GLY A 135 11.96 -29.92 -5.70
CA GLY A 135 10.51 -29.97 -5.40
C GLY A 135 9.85 -28.62 -5.09
N GLN A 136 10.61 -27.51 -5.02
CA GLN A 136 10.05 -26.18 -4.81
C GLN A 136 9.32 -25.67 -6.07
N VAL A 137 8.07 -25.25 -5.90
CA VAL A 137 7.21 -24.75 -6.98
C VAL A 137 7.37 -23.24 -7.10
N VAL A 138 7.64 -22.76 -8.32
CA VAL A 138 7.68 -21.33 -8.65
C VAL A 138 6.43 -20.97 -9.44
N TYR A 139 5.70 -19.97 -8.94
CA TYR A 139 4.55 -19.41 -9.63
C TYR A 139 4.99 -18.28 -10.56
N LYS A 140 4.38 -18.22 -11.75
CA LYS A 140 4.63 -17.17 -12.73
C LYS A 140 3.35 -16.43 -13.06
N CYS A 141 3.46 -15.15 -13.38
CA CYS A 141 2.37 -14.38 -13.94
C CYS A 141 2.54 -14.30 -15.46
N PRO A 142 1.62 -14.85 -16.27
CA PRO A 142 1.72 -14.80 -17.72
C PRO A 142 1.61 -13.36 -18.24
N LYS A 143 0.73 -12.55 -17.64
CA LYS A 143 0.50 -11.13 -18.04
C LYS A 143 1.70 -10.22 -17.80
N CYS A 144 2.54 -10.54 -16.82
CA CYS A 144 3.73 -9.74 -16.48
C CYS A 144 5.03 -10.39 -16.96
N CYS A 145 4.98 -11.62 -17.49
CA CYS A 145 6.12 -12.54 -17.62
C CYS A 145 7.07 -12.43 -16.40
N SER A 146 6.51 -12.47 -15.19
CA SER A 146 7.27 -12.27 -13.95
C SER A 146 7.10 -13.44 -12.99
N ILE A 147 8.16 -13.77 -12.24
CA ILE A 147 8.06 -14.68 -11.11
C ILE A 147 7.19 -14.01 -10.05
N LYS A 148 6.20 -14.76 -9.55
CA LYS A 148 5.23 -14.31 -8.57
C LYS A 148 5.78 -14.63 -7.17
N PRO A 149 6.18 -13.62 -6.38
CA PRO A 149 6.56 -13.83 -4.98
C PRO A 149 5.40 -14.44 -4.20
N ASP A 150 5.70 -15.02 -3.04
CA ASP A 150 4.64 -15.51 -2.16
C ASP A 150 3.67 -14.37 -1.78
N ARG A 151 2.38 -14.70 -1.73
CA ARG A 151 1.26 -13.76 -1.48
C ARG A 151 1.17 -12.55 -2.43
N ALA A 152 1.91 -12.52 -3.53
CA ALA A 152 1.69 -11.50 -4.56
C ALA A 152 0.40 -11.78 -5.33
N HIS A 153 -0.25 -10.79 -5.92
CA HIS A 153 -1.38 -11.00 -6.84
C HIS A 153 -1.30 -10.03 -8.01
N HIS A 154 -1.82 -10.44 -9.18
CA HIS A 154 -1.86 -9.57 -10.35
C HIS A 154 -3.11 -8.69 -10.31
N CYS A 155 -2.92 -7.36 -10.29
CA CYS A 155 -4.01 -6.41 -10.45
C CYS A 155 -4.16 -6.04 -11.93
N SER A 156 -5.35 -6.27 -12.50
CA SER A 156 -5.67 -5.91 -13.89
C SER A 156 -5.71 -4.39 -14.12
N VAL A 157 -6.12 -3.61 -13.10
CA VAL A 157 -6.18 -2.14 -13.17
C VAL A 157 -4.77 -1.55 -13.18
N CYS A 158 -3.93 -1.91 -12.21
CA CYS A 158 -2.54 -1.45 -12.14
C CYS A 158 -1.61 -2.12 -13.18
N ARG A 159 -2.07 -3.19 -13.86
CA ARG A 159 -1.31 -3.98 -14.85
C ARG A 159 0.05 -4.46 -14.34
N ARG A 160 0.09 -4.83 -13.06
CA ARG A 160 1.29 -5.20 -12.30
C ARG A 160 0.93 -6.28 -11.27
N CYS A 161 1.90 -7.14 -10.97
CA CYS A 161 1.83 -7.96 -9.76
C CYS A 161 2.24 -7.12 -8.56
N ILE A 162 1.47 -7.17 -7.48
CA ILE A 162 1.71 -6.41 -6.24
C ILE A 162 2.03 -7.41 -5.13
N ARG A 163 3.11 -7.17 -4.37
CA ARG A 163 3.50 -7.99 -3.20
C ARG A 163 2.54 -7.80 -2.04
N LYS A 164 2.17 -8.89 -1.36
CA LYS A 164 1.15 -8.93 -0.29
C LYS A 164 -0.06 -8.06 -0.66
N MET A 165 -0.58 -8.27 -1.86
CA MET A 165 -1.70 -7.49 -2.36
C MET A 165 -2.91 -7.76 -1.50
N ASP A 166 -3.49 -6.70 -0.94
CA ASP A 166 -4.74 -6.77 -0.20
C ASP A 166 -5.90 -6.56 -1.19
N HIS A 167 -6.03 -5.35 -1.73
CA HIS A 167 -7.03 -5.03 -2.74
C HIS A 167 -6.61 -3.86 -3.64
N HIS A 168 -7.38 -3.63 -4.70
CA HIS A 168 -7.31 -2.39 -5.47
C HIS A 168 -8.41 -1.45 -4.96
N CYS A 169 -8.05 -0.24 -4.56
CA CYS A 169 -8.97 0.70 -3.97
C CYS A 169 -9.09 1.95 -4.86
N PRO A 170 -10.27 2.18 -5.49
CA PRO A 170 -10.51 3.36 -6.30
C PRO A 170 -10.34 4.65 -5.50
N TRP A 171 -10.73 4.67 -4.23
CA TRP A 171 -10.66 5.86 -3.38
C TRP A 171 -9.25 6.39 -3.17
N VAL A 172 -8.23 5.54 -3.25
CA VAL A 172 -6.81 5.95 -3.22
C VAL A 172 -6.13 5.81 -4.58
N ASN A 173 -6.89 5.59 -5.67
CA ASN A 173 -6.37 5.40 -7.03
C ASN A 173 -5.14 4.47 -7.12
N ASN A 174 -5.11 3.42 -6.30
CA ASN A 174 -3.92 2.58 -6.15
C ASN A 174 -4.28 1.21 -5.57
N CYS A 175 -3.39 0.25 -5.75
CA CYS A 175 -3.43 -0.96 -4.95
C CYS A 175 -3.00 -0.66 -3.52
N VAL A 176 -3.59 -1.38 -2.56
CA VAL A 176 -3.09 -1.48 -1.19
C VAL A 176 -2.26 -2.76 -1.11
N GLY A 177 -0.98 -2.60 -0.79
CA GLY A 177 -0.02 -3.69 -0.70
C GLY A 177 1.06 -3.39 0.32
N GLU A 178 2.09 -4.23 0.35
CA GLU A 178 3.13 -4.21 1.37
C GLU A 178 3.72 -2.83 1.69
N ASN A 179 4.03 -2.05 0.65
CA ASN A 179 4.79 -0.81 0.81
C ASN A 179 3.92 0.41 1.17
N ASN A 180 2.60 0.36 0.99
CA ASN A 180 1.70 1.49 1.25
C ASN A 180 0.54 1.18 2.21
N GLN A 181 0.40 -0.07 2.68
CA GLN A 181 -0.64 -0.49 3.63
C GLN A 181 -0.66 0.40 4.89
N LYS A 182 0.50 0.79 5.42
CA LYS A 182 0.61 1.71 6.57
C LYS A 182 -0.13 3.03 6.34
N TYR A 183 0.04 3.64 5.17
CA TYR A 183 -0.61 4.91 4.85
C TYR A 183 -2.12 4.75 4.68
N PHE A 184 -2.56 3.63 4.09
CA PHE A 184 -3.98 3.31 3.98
C PHE A 184 -4.64 3.14 5.36
N VAL A 185 -4.01 2.41 6.28
CA VAL A 185 -4.52 2.23 7.65
C VAL A 185 -4.61 3.56 8.38
N LEU A 186 -3.55 4.40 8.32
CA LEU A 186 -3.56 5.74 8.91
C LEU A 186 -4.67 6.61 8.31
N PHE A 187 -4.83 6.61 6.99
CA PHE A 187 -5.90 7.34 6.31
C PHE A 187 -7.29 6.93 6.83
N THR A 188 -7.60 5.63 6.87
CA THR A 188 -8.90 5.14 7.37
C THR A 188 -9.14 5.52 8.84
N MET A 189 -8.10 5.43 9.69
CA MET A 189 -8.19 5.83 11.10
C MET A 189 -8.46 7.33 11.25
N TYR A 190 -7.72 8.19 10.53
CA TYR A 190 -7.90 9.63 10.64
C TYR A 190 -9.27 10.08 10.10
N ILE A 191 -9.78 9.48 9.01
CA ILE A 191 -11.14 9.78 8.54
C ILE A 191 -12.20 9.36 9.57
N ALA A 192 -12.05 8.20 10.22
CA ALA A 192 -12.95 7.78 11.28
C ALA A 192 -12.96 8.80 12.45
N LEU A 193 -11.77 9.26 12.86
CA LEU A 193 -11.62 10.25 13.93
C LEU A 193 -12.19 11.63 13.53
N VAL A 194 -11.92 12.11 12.31
CA VAL A 194 -12.51 13.35 11.77
C VAL A 194 -14.03 13.27 11.76
N SER A 195 -14.58 12.14 11.27
CA SER A 195 -16.02 11.92 11.17
C SER A 195 -16.69 11.87 12.54
N LEU A 196 -16.10 11.15 13.49
CA LEU A 196 -16.57 11.09 14.88
C LEU A 196 -16.53 12.48 15.53
N HIS A 197 -15.43 13.21 15.37
CA HIS A 197 -15.28 14.55 15.93
C HIS A 197 -16.31 15.52 15.33
N ALA A 198 -16.53 15.51 14.01
CA ALA A 198 -17.57 16.30 13.35
C ALA A 198 -18.96 16.02 13.93
N LEU A 199 -19.35 14.74 14.07
CA LEU A 199 -20.67 14.37 14.60
C LEU A 199 -20.86 14.85 16.04
N VAL A 200 -19.84 14.69 16.88
CA VAL A 200 -19.85 15.19 18.26
C VAL A 200 -20.02 16.72 18.28
N MET A 201 -19.30 17.43 17.41
CA MET A 201 -19.40 18.88 17.28
C MET A 201 -20.79 19.32 16.83
N VAL A 202 -21.43 18.62 15.89
CA VAL A 202 -22.81 18.92 15.45
C VAL A 202 -23.79 18.78 16.62
N VAL A 203 -23.65 17.74 17.44
CA VAL A 203 -24.50 17.56 18.65
C VAL A 203 -24.31 18.73 19.61
N PHE A 204 -23.07 19.10 19.94
CA PHE A 204 -22.82 20.24 20.83
C PHE A 204 -23.32 21.56 20.26
N HIS A 205 -23.15 21.80 18.96
CA HIS A 205 -23.66 22.99 18.31
C HIS A 205 -25.20 23.04 18.37
N PHE A 206 -25.88 21.91 18.13
CA PHE A 206 -27.33 21.84 18.26
C PHE A 206 -27.81 22.12 19.69
N LEU A 207 -27.17 21.52 20.71
CA LEU A 207 -27.52 21.75 22.11
C LEU A 207 -27.33 23.22 22.51
N TYR A 208 -26.21 23.83 22.12
CA TYR A 208 -25.93 25.23 22.41
C TYR A 208 -26.95 26.17 21.74
N CYS A 209 -27.25 25.92 20.47
CA CYS A 209 -28.16 26.77 19.69
C CYS A 209 -29.64 26.55 19.98
N PHE A 210 -29.99 25.44 20.64
CA PHE A 210 -31.33 25.21 21.15
C PHE A 210 -31.60 26.00 22.43
N GLU A 211 -30.59 26.17 23.29
CA GLU A 211 -30.68 27.00 24.50
C GLU A 211 -30.65 28.50 24.18
N ASP A 212 -29.85 28.90 23.18
CA ASP A 212 -29.75 30.27 22.66
C ASP A 212 -30.75 30.54 21.51
N ASP A 213 -30.76 31.77 21.00
CA ASP A 213 -31.54 32.17 19.82
C ASP A 213 -30.88 31.64 18.53
N TRP A 214 -31.46 30.60 17.94
CA TRP A 214 -30.97 29.92 16.72
C TRP A 214 -30.67 30.88 15.56
N THR A 215 -31.35 32.04 15.50
CA THR A 215 -31.12 33.04 14.43
C THR A 215 -29.75 33.71 14.50
N LYS A 216 -29.06 33.64 15.64
CA LYS A 216 -27.75 34.27 15.89
C LYS A 216 -26.60 33.26 15.94
N CYS A 217 -26.90 31.98 15.74
CA CYS A 217 -25.94 30.90 15.93
C CYS A 217 -24.96 30.70 14.78
N SER A 218 -25.23 31.28 13.62
CA SER A 218 -24.34 31.21 12.46
C SER A 218 -24.39 32.51 11.66
N SER A 219 -23.32 32.78 10.90
CA SER A 219 -23.31 33.87 9.92
C SER A 219 -24.18 33.57 8.69
N PHE A 220 -24.62 32.32 8.54
CA PHE A 220 -25.53 31.88 7.47
C PHE A 220 -26.99 31.94 7.91
N SER A 221 -27.91 31.97 6.94
CA SER A 221 -29.35 31.93 7.24
C SER A 221 -29.72 30.62 7.95
N PRO A 222 -30.68 30.63 8.90
CA PRO A 222 -31.06 29.43 9.64
C PRO A 222 -31.37 28.21 8.77
N PRO A 223 -32.09 28.32 7.63
CA PRO A 223 -32.33 27.16 6.76
C PRO A 223 -31.05 26.63 6.11
N ALA A 224 -30.13 27.50 5.70
CA ALA A 224 -28.87 27.10 5.09
C ALA A 224 -27.98 26.36 6.10
N THR A 225 -27.87 26.88 7.33
CA THR A 225 -27.16 26.24 8.43
C THR A 225 -27.68 24.83 8.68
N VAL A 226 -29.00 24.66 8.80
CA VAL A 226 -29.61 23.33 9.02
C VAL A 226 -29.29 22.37 7.88
N ILE A 227 -29.38 22.80 6.62
CA ILE A 227 -29.04 21.95 5.46
C ILE A 227 -27.57 21.51 5.50
N LEU A 228 -26.64 22.44 5.77
CA LEU A 228 -25.21 22.13 5.86
C LEU A 228 -24.90 21.13 6.98
N LEU A 229 -25.54 21.28 8.14
CA LEU A 229 -25.38 20.35 9.27
C LEU A 229 -25.97 18.97 8.96
N ILE A 230 -27.12 18.88 8.30
CA ILE A 230 -27.72 17.60 7.89
C ILE A 230 -26.80 16.85 6.92
N LEU A 231 -26.27 17.55 5.91
CA LEU A 231 -25.34 16.96 4.95
C LEU A 231 -24.04 16.51 5.62
N LEU A 232 -23.49 17.30 6.56
CA LEU A 232 -22.32 16.92 7.34
C LEU A 232 -22.61 15.69 8.23
N CYS A 233 -23.79 15.58 8.83
CA CYS A 233 -24.18 14.41 9.60
C CYS A 233 -24.28 13.15 8.73
N PHE A 234 -24.88 13.25 7.55
CA PHE A 234 -24.98 12.13 6.63
C PHE A 234 -23.59 11.66 6.17
N GLU A 235 -22.74 12.60 5.77
CA GLU A 235 -21.35 12.34 5.42
C GLU A 235 -20.59 11.68 6.58
N GLY A 236 -20.63 12.29 7.77
CA GLY A 236 -19.93 11.82 8.96
C GLY A 236 -20.36 10.41 9.37
N LEU A 237 -21.66 10.10 9.34
CA LEU A 237 -22.14 8.75 9.68
C LEU A 237 -21.71 7.71 8.63
N LEU A 238 -21.86 8.02 7.35
CA LEU A 238 -21.46 7.13 6.26
C LEU A 238 -19.97 6.78 6.36
N PHE A 239 -19.11 7.80 6.46
CA PHE A 239 -17.67 7.60 6.48
C PHE A 239 -17.20 7.02 7.80
N LEU A 240 -17.79 7.38 8.94
CA LEU A 240 -17.45 6.76 10.22
C LEU A 240 -17.68 5.25 10.18
N ILE A 241 -18.85 4.80 9.72
CA ILE A 241 -19.17 3.37 9.66
C ILE A 241 -18.23 2.66 8.68
N PHE A 242 -18.14 3.17 7.44
CA PHE A 242 -17.33 2.55 6.39
C PHE A 242 -15.85 2.45 6.78
N THR A 243 -15.26 3.55 7.27
CA THR A 243 -13.84 3.58 7.61
C THR A 243 -13.53 2.84 8.91
N SER A 244 -14.45 2.77 9.87
CA SER A 244 -14.27 1.96 11.09
C SER A 244 -14.23 0.47 10.75
N VAL A 245 -15.12 0.00 9.86
CA VAL A 245 -15.10 -1.40 9.39
C VAL A 245 -13.80 -1.69 8.64
N MET A 246 -13.41 -0.84 7.68
CA MET A 246 -12.17 -1.02 6.92
C MET A 246 -10.93 -0.97 7.80
N PHE A 247 -10.87 -0.04 8.76
CA PHE A 247 -9.78 0.01 9.73
C PHE A 247 -9.73 -1.29 10.54
N GLY A 248 -10.88 -1.74 11.07
CA GLY A 248 -10.99 -2.98 11.83
C GLY A 248 -10.53 -4.21 11.05
N THR A 249 -10.92 -4.33 9.77
CA THR A 249 -10.47 -5.44 8.91
C THR A 249 -8.97 -5.38 8.64
N GLN A 250 -8.39 -4.19 8.41
CA GLN A 250 -6.94 -4.08 8.23
C GLN A 250 -6.18 -4.43 9.51
N VAL A 251 -6.64 -3.96 10.67
CA VAL A 251 -6.04 -4.32 11.96
C VAL A 251 -6.11 -5.82 12.18
N HIS A 252 -7.28 -6.43 11.95
CA HIS A 252 -7.45 -7.88 12.05
C HIS A 252 -6.47 -8.63 11.14
N SER A 253 -6.40 -8.28 9.85
CA SER A 253 -5.48 -8.92 8.90
C SER A 253 -4.01 -8.79 9.32
N ILE A 254 -3.59 -7.63 9.83
CA ILE A 254 -2.22 -7.41 10.33
C ILE A 254 -1.96 -8.26 11.58
N CYS A 255 -2.92 -8.36 12.51
CA CYS A 255 -2.78 -9.17 13.71
C CYS A 255 -2.73 -10.67 13.36
N THR A 256 -3.63 -11.14 12.49
CA THR A 256 -3.68 -12.55 12.09
C THR A 256 -2.42 -12.97 11.32
N ASP A 257 -1.89 -12.11 10.45
CA ASP A 257 -0.65 -12.39 9.71
C ASP A 257 0.56 -12.66 10.65
N GLU A 258 0.57 -12.07 11.85
CA GLU A 258 1.61 -12.32 12.85
C GLU A 258 1.28 -13.54 13.72
N THR A 259 0.00 -13.76 14.07
CA THR A 259 -0.42 -14.90 14.92
C THR A 259 -0.48 -16.23 14.17
N VAL A 260 -0.34 -16.26 12.85
CA VAL A 260 -0.15 -17.51 12.08
C VAL A 260 1.21 -18.18 12.39
N SER A 261 2.07 -17.52 13.18
CA SER A 261 3.19 -18.15 13.90
C SER A 261 2.76 -19.05 15.06
N ASP A 262 1.53 -18.93 15.58
CA ASP A 262 1.07 -19.59 16.81
C ASP A 262 -0.14 -20.53 16.55
N PRO A 263 -0.14 -21.75 17.13
CA PRO A 263 -1.13 -22.79 16.83
C PRO A 263 -2.53 -22.61 17.45
N PHE A 264 -2.88 -21.45 18.00
CA PHE A 264 -4.14 -21.24 18.73
C PHE A 264 -5.12 -20.33 17.98
N ARG A 265 -5.74 -20.93 16.95
CA ARG A 265 -6.68 -20.28 16.03
C ARG A 265 -8.09 -20.06 16.58
N ASP A 266 -8.43 -20.66 17.73
CA ASP A 266 -9.83 -20.81 18.16
C ASP A 266 -10.28 -19.87 19.31
N LEU A 267 -9.46 -18.92 19.77
CA LEU A 267 -9.80 -18.09 20.94
C LEU A 267 -10.30 -16.67 20.62
N PHE A 268 -10.19 -16.17 19.39
CA PHE A 268 -10.46 -14.75 19.05
C PHE A 268 -11.83 -14.52 18.38
N HIS A 269 -12.90 -15.04 18.95
CA HIS A 269 -14.24 -14.96 18.36
C HIS A 269 -15.08 -13.72 18.72
N SER A 270 -14.49 -12.65 19.28
CA SER A 270 -15.25 -11.46 19.70
C SER A 270 -14.61 -10.15 19.24
N PHE A 271 -15.23 -9.54 18.22
CA PHE A 271 -14.89 -8.25 17.61
C PHE A 271 -14.89 -6.99 18.51
N PRO A 272 -15.49 -6.91 19.73
CA PRO A 272 -15.47 -5.65 20.49
C PRO A 272 -14.16 -5.34 21.24
N SER A 273 -13.26 -6.31 21.44
CA SER A 273 -12.10 -6.17 22.34
C SER A 273 -10.78 -5.78 21.66
N LEU A 274 -10.77 -5.56 20.34
CA LEU A 274 -9.54 -5.30 19.59
C LEU A 274 -9.02 -3.85 19.70
N LEU A 275 -9.89 -2.86 19.95
CA LEU A 275 -9.49 -1.44 20.10
C LEU A 275 -8.68 -1.14 21.37
N PHE A 276 -8.69 -2.06 22.35
CA PHE A 276 -7.95 -1.94 23.62
C PHE A 276 -6.99 -3.11 23.87
N SER A 277 -6.70 -3.92 22.86
CA SER A 277 -5.75 -5.02 22.97
C SER A 277 -4.30 -4.53 22.87
N ALA A 278 -3.36 -5.25 23.48
CA ALA A 278 -1.92 -5.03 23.30
C ALA A 278 -1.51 -4.96 21.81
N SER A 279 -2.26 -5.65 20.94
CA SER A 279 -2.09 -5.62 19.48
C SER A 279 -2.37 -4.26 18.86
N PHE A 280 -3.32 -3.48 19.40
CA PHE A 280 -3.60 -2.11 18.94
C PHE A 280 -2.46 -1.16 19.29
N PHE A 281 -1.90 -1.26 20.50
CA PHE A 281 -0.74 -0.46 20.90
C PHE A 281 0.55 -0.86 20.15
N LEU A 282 0.73 -2.15 19.84
CA LEU A 282 1.82 -2.61 18.96
C LEU A 282 1.64 -2.12 17.52
N LEU A 283 0.40 -2.10 17.01
CA LEU A 283 0.07 -1.52 15.71
C LEU A 283 0.36 -0.02 15.71
N LEU A 284 -0.11 0.75 16.69
CA LEU A 284 0.21 2.17 16.83
C LEU A 284 1.73 2.39 16.91
N ARG A 285 2.45 1.56 17.67
CA ARG A 285 3.92 1.62 17.71
C ARG A 285 4.55 1.35 16.35
N ARG A 286 4.07 0.38 15.55
CA ARG A 286 4.57 0.15 14.18
C ARG A 286 4.15 1.24 13.18
N LEU A 287 2.95 1.81 13.34
CA LEU A 287 2.42 2.90 12.52
C LEU A 287 3.14 4.23 12.81
N PHE A 288 3.53 4.50 14.04
CA PHE A 288 4.19 5.76 14.41
C PHE A 288 5.71 5.66 14.58
N ASN A 289 6.28 4.45 14.66
CA ASN A 289 7.73 4.28 14.63
C ASN A 289 8.26 4.48 13.20
N THR A 290 9.28 5.33 13.07
CA THR A 290 9.94 5.70 11.81
C THR A 290 10.92 4.63 11.33
N ASN A 291 11.34 3.73 12.23
CA ASN A 291 12.17 2.56 11.93
C ASN A 291 11.39 1.29 12.27
N PRO A 292 10.46 0.82 11.42
CA PRO A 292 9.99 -0.55 11.56
C PRO A 292 11.21 -1.47 11.43
N PRO A 293 11.36 -2.52 12.28
CA PRO A 293 12.28 -3.58 11.93
C PRO A 293 11.90 -4.04 10.52
N PRO A 294 12.87 -4.32 9.64
CA PRO A 294 12.55 -4.93 8.35
C PRO A 294 11.63 -6.11 8.65
N PHE A 295 10.46 -6.15 7.98
CA PHE A 295 9.61 -7.34 8.03
C PHE A 295 10.54 -8.55 7.88
N PRO A 296 10.44 -9.58 8.74
CA PRO A 296 11.31 -10.75 8.64
C PRO A 296 11.02 -11.42 7.30
N TYR A 297 11.75 -10.99 6.28
CA TYR A 297 11.81 -11.64 4.99
C TYR A 297 12.91 -12.68 5.12
N VAL A 298 12.51 -13.93 4.96
CA VAL A 298 13.37 -14.90 4.31
C VAL A 298 13.67 -14.32 2.94
N ASN A 299 14.84 -13.74 2.81
CA ASN A 299 15.28 -13.05 1.61
C ASN A 299 15.46 -14.09 0.51
N MET A 300 14.44 -14.29 -0.32
CA MET A 300 14.55 -15.12 -1.53
C MET A 300 15.22 -14.35 -2.68
N TYR A 301 15.63 -13.10 -2.41
CA TYR A 301 16.33 -12.22 -3.33
C TYR A 301 17.75 -11.99 -2.82
N PRO A 302 18.78 -12.56 -3.46
CA PRO A 302 20.12 -12.03 -3.25
C PRO A 302 20.16 -10.57 -3.72
N PRO A 303 20.97 -9.69 -3.10
CA PRO A 303 21.19 -8.34 -3.60
C PRO A 303 21.72 -8.40 -5.04
N PRO A 304 21.43 -7.37 -5.87
CA PRO A 304 21.96 -7.33 -7.23
C PRO A 304 23.49 -7.42 -7.19
N PRO A 305 24.12 -8.22 -8.07
CA PRO A 305 25.57 -8.29 -8.12
C PRO A 305 26.14 -6.89 -8.37
N HIS A 306 27.08 -6.48 -7.52
CA HIS A 306 27.89 -5.28 -7.75
C HIS A 306 28.45 -5.36 -9.17
N THR A 307 28.12 -4.37 -10.00
CA THR A 307 28.69 -4.21 -11.33
C THR A 307 30.19 -4.00 -11.17
N HIS A 308 30.97 -5.06 -11.32
CA HIS A 308 32.39 -4.95 -11.63
C HIS A 308 32.49 -4.25 -13.00
N THR A 309 32.88 -2.99 -12.97
CA THR A 309 33.28 -2.24 -14.16
C THR A 309 34.47 -2.96 -14.79
N HIS A 310 34.22 -3.69 -15.87
CA HIS A 310 35.27 -4.19 -16.76
C HIS A 310 35.90 -2.99 -17.48
N THR A 311 37.13 -2.65 -17.12
CA THR A 311 38.03 -1.85 -17.96
C THR A 311 38.65 -2.74 -19.05
N PRO A 312 38.90 -2.22 -20.28
CA PRO A 312 39.34 -3.05 -21.40
C PRO A 312 40.83 -3.38 -21.31
N CYS A 313 41.14 -4.61 -21.72
CA CYS A 313 42.48 -5.16 -21.87
C CYS A 313 43.29 -4.39 -22.93
N SER A 314 44.42 -3.77 -22.54
CA SER A 314 45.46 -3.32 -23.47
C SER A 314 46.63 -4.30 -23.45
N LEU A 315 46.94 -4.85 -24.63
CA LEU A 315 48.13 -5.63 -24.93
C LEU A 315 49.42 -4.97 -24.42
N HIS A 316 50.24 -5.71 -23.67
CA HIS A 316 51.69 -5.56 -23.76
C HIS A 316 52.43 -6.88 -23.45
N LYS A 317 52.89 -7.51 -24.53
CA LYS A 317 54.15 -8.29 -24.71
C LYS A 317 54.77 -9.04 -23.52
N SER A 318 54.68 -10.37 -23.60
CA SER A 318 55.81 -11.33 -23.65
C SER A 318 57.19 -10.95 -23.08
N ARG A 319 57.60 -11.69 -22.02
CA ARG A 319 58.95 -12.11 -21.55
C ARG A 319 58.83 -12.18 -20.01
N GLN A 320 58.87 -13.32 -19.33
CA GLN A 320 59.99 -14.27 -19.28
C GLN A 320 59.49 -15.66 -18.86
N LEU A 321 59.86 -16.67 -19.64
CA LEU A 321 60.08 -18.03 -19.17
C LEU A 321 61.52 -18.10 -18.65
N ARG A 322 61.74 -18.65 -17.44
CA ARG A 322 62.83 -19.56 -17.01
C ARG A 322 63.35 -19.28 -15.59
N ALA A 323 63.64 -20.38 -14.90
CA ALA A 323 64.27 -20.55 -13.57
C ALA A 323 63.28 -20.29 -12.40
N ASN A 324 62.96 -21.23 -11.51
CA ASN A 324 63.76 -22.33 -10.97
C ASN A 324 62.94 -23.61 -10.72
N LYS A 325 63.62 -24.74 -10.94
CA LYS A 325 63.31 -26.10 -10.47
C LYS A 325 63.81 -26.27 -9.03
N GLY A 326 63.23 -27.25 -8.31
CA GLY A 326 63.77 -27.91 -7.10
C GLY A 326 63.45 -27.16 -5.79
N GLU A 327 63.10 -27.78 -4.66
CA GLU A 327 63.25 -29.16 -4.17
C GLU A 327 62.29 -29.41 -2.98
N SER A 328 61.85 -30.67 -2.86
CA SER A 328 61.49 -31.49 -1.67
C SER A 328 60.72 -30.96 -0.44
N MET A 329 59.61 -31.65 -0.15
CA MET A 329 59.00 -31.91 1.18
C MET A 329 59.98 -32.68 2.12
N PRO A 330 59.77 -32.78 3.45
CA PRO A 330 58.49 -32.84 4.18
C PRO A 330 58.12 -31.63 5.04
#